data_AF-A0A6P2HKI4-F1
#
_entry.id   AF-A0A6P2HKI4-F1
#
_cell.length_a   1.000
_cell.length_b   1.000
_cell.length_c   1.000
_cell.angle_alpha   90.00
_cell.angle_beta   90.00
_cell.angle_gamma   90.00
#
_symmetry.space_group_name_H-M   'P 1'
#
loop_
_entity.id
_entity.type
_entity.pdbx_description
1 polymer ?
#
loop_
_entity_poly.entity_id
_entity_poly.type
_entity_poly.pdbx_seq_one_letter_code
_entity_poly.pdbx_strand_id
1 'polypeptide(L)'
;MEIDASSGEARLRLDSGESSQTKLSRTGSRRNRVAARDARKAILEAAMELYYSEEFGSVSMERVAERAMLHKMTIYRTFGSLDELVQASIVFICARERAAWQQAVGRFPESAVLQLRELFVDLSSRVSEGCNHGRCLQRLARHFPDATHPARVSIVEHRHEFQVLLLTLATQTGSRAPTDFVDTMTLLWDGVAASLGVAEESLRLAYVLPDLIDRLLSSYVGIEKCELR
;
A
#
# COMPACT_ATOMS: atom_id res chain seq x y z
N MET A 1 66.12 -37.60 56.66
CA MET A 1 66.66 -36.33 57.16
C MET A 1 65.54 -35.33 57.05
N GLU A 2 65.13 -34.82 58.21
CA GLU A 2 63.93 -34.03 58.48
C GLU A 2 63.94 -32.62 57.82
N ILE A 3 62.80 -31.95 58.01
CA ILE A 3 62.56 -30.50 58.17
C ILE A 3 61.82 -29.80 57.00
N ASP A 4 60.49 -29.83 57.13
CA ASP A 4 59.59 -28.71 57.48
C ASP A 4 59.31 -27.53 56.52
N ALA A 5 58.08 -27.03 56.73
CA ALA A 5 57.22 -26.12 55.99
C ALA A 5 57.65 -24.65 55.94
N SER A 6 57.04 -23.89 55.01
CA SER A 6 56.09 -22.79 55.35
C SER A 6 55.86 -21.80 54.19
N SER A 7 54.57 -21.47 54.01
CA SER A 7 53.99 -20.18 53.59
C SER A 7 54.14 -19.66 52.16
N GLY A 8 52.99 -19.29 51.56
CA GLY A 8 52.98 -18.36 50.43
C GLY A 8 51.67 -18.22 49.65
N GLU A 9 50.64 -17.68 50.30
CA GLU A 9 49.58 -16.85 49.69
C GLU A 9 48.56 -17.47 48.71
N ALA A 10 47.36 -17.69 49.26
CA ALA A 10 46.11 -17.63 48.53
C ALA A 10 45.88 -16.22 47.95
N ARG A 11 45.65 -16.13 46.64
CA ARG A 11 44.99 -14.97 46.01
C ARG A 11 43.74 -15.43 45.26
N LEU A 12 42.62 -15.18 45.92
CA LEU A 12 41.32 -14.96 45.29
C LEU A 12 41.50 -13.94 44.14
N ARG A 13 41.21 -14.36 42.91
CA ARG A 13 40.74 -13.44 41.88
C ARG A 13 39.25 -13.67 41.71
N LEU A 14 38.51 -12.68 42.20
CA LEU A 14 37.13 -12.42 41.86
C LEU A 14 37.06 -12.22 40.35
N ASP A 15 36.48 -13.17 39.63
CA ASP A 15 35.98 -12.94 38.29
C ASP A 15 34.59 -12.32 38.44
N SER A 16 34.58 -11.00 38.46
CA SER A 16 33.36 -10.20 38.51
C SER A 16 33.32 -9.30 37.27
N GLY A 17 32.40 -9.63 36.35
CA GLY A 17 31.60 -8.60 35.69
C GLY A 17 31.73 -8.47 34.18
N GLU A 18 31.30 -9.48 33.41
CA GLU A 18 30.89 -9.27 32.02
C GLU A 18 29.56 -9.99 31.72
N SER A 19 28.43 -9.27 31.79
CA SER A 19 27.19 -9.65 31.06
C SER A 19 26.05 -8.62 31.07
N SER A 20 26.31 -7.33 31.37
CA SER A 20 25.21 -6.33 31.47
C SER A 20 25.14 -5.29 30.35
N GLN A 21 26.10 -5.23 29.41
CA GLN A 21 26.12 -4.16 28.40
C GLN A 21 25.38 -4.48 27.08
N THR A 22 25.01 -5.73 26.80
CA THR A 22 24.46 -6.15 25.48
C THR A 22 22.93 -6.02 25.35
N LYS A 23 22.19 -5.84 26.46
CA LYS A 23 20.71 -5.70 26.43
C LYS A 23 20.21 -4.26 26.22
N LEU A 24 21.00 -3.25 26.60
CA LEU A 24 20.60 -1.84 26.51
C LEU A 24 20.69 -1.25 25.10
N SER A 25 21.62 -1.71 24.24
CA SER A 25 21.79 -1.18 22.88
C SER A 25 20.73 -1.69 21.87
N ARG A 26 20.28 -2.95 22.02
CA ARG A 26 19.23 -3.54 21.16
C ARG A 26 17.88 -2.83 21.28
N THR A 27 17.54 -2.36 22.48
CA THR A 27 16.26 -1.68 22.75
C THR A 27 16.24 -0.26 22.17
N GLY A 28 17.36 0.48 22.26
CA GLY A 28 17.52 1.80 21.65
C GLY A 28 17.51 1.76 20.11
N SER A 29 18.20 0.77 19.51
CA SER A 29 18.21 0.56 18.06
C SER A 29 16.82 0.21 17.51
N ARG A 30 16.04 -0.62 18.23
CA ARG A 30 14.67 -0.96 17.82
C ARG A 30 13.73 0.24 17.92
N ARG A 31 13.77 1.03 19.00
CA ARG A 31 12.95 2.26 19.12
C ARG A 31 13.28 3.27 18.03
N ASN A 32 14.56 3.47 17.72
CA ASN A 32 14.97 4.42 16.69
C ASN A 32 14.53 3.97 15.29
N ARG A 33 14.59 2.66 14.99
CA ARG A 33 14.05 2.09 13.74
C ARG A 33 12.52 2.22 13.63
N VAL A 34 11.79 2.04 14.74
CA VAL A 34 10.34 2.23 14.78
C VAL A 34 10.00 3.71 14.52
N ALA A 35 10.63 4.64 15.22
CA ALA A 35 10.43 6.07 15.01
C ALA A 35 10.76 6.50 13.56
N ALA A 36 11.84 5.95 12.97
CA ALA A 36 12.19 6.21 11.57
C ALA A 36 11.16 5.62 10.59
N ARG A 37 10.60 4.44 10.89
CA ARG A 37 9.54 3.81 10.08
C ARG A 37 8.25 4.62 10.15
N ASP A 38 7.90 5.11 11.33
CA ASP A 38 6.71 5.93 11.55
C ASP A 38 6.85 7.27 10.82
N ALA A 39 8.03 7.91 10.90
CA ALA A 39 8.32 9.11 10.13
C ALA A 39 8.26 8.86 8.61
N ARG A 40 8.88 7.77 8.12
CA ARG A 40 8.82 7.43 6.69
C ARG A 40 7.37 7.23 6.23
N LYS A 41 6.56 6.53 7.01
CA LYS A 41 5.14 6.31 6.70
C LYS A 41 4.37 7.63 6.67
N ALA A 42 4.53 8.49 7.69
CA ALA A 42 3.87 9.79 7.76
C ALA A 42 4.21 10.69 6.55
N ILE A 43 5.47 10.69 6.11
CA ILE A 43 5.89 11.42 4.90
C ILE A 43 5.20 10.88 3.65
N LEU A 44 5.12 9.56 3.49
CA LEU A 44 4.49 8.93 2.33
C LEU A 44 2.97 9.18 2.30
N GLU A 45 2.31 9.16 3.46
CA GLU A 45 0.88 9.50 3.60
C GLU A 45 0.64 10.97 3.22
N ALA A 46 1.44 11.89 3.75
CA ALA A 46 1.38 13.31 3.40
C ALA A 46 1.61 13.56 1.91
N ALA A 47 2.62 12.90 1.30
CA ALA A 47 2.87 13.01 -0.13
C ALA A 47 1.70 12.48 -0.96
N MET A 48 1.11 11.35 -0.57
CA MET A 48 -0.05 10.76 -1.25
C MET A 48 -1.27 11.70 -1.23
N GLU A 49 -1.54 12.35 -0.10
CA GLU A 49 -2.61 13.36 0.00
C GLU A 49 -2.35 14.56 -0.91
N LEU A 50 -1.09 15.01 -1.00
CA LEU A 50 -0.70 16.09 -1.90
C LEU A 50 -0.87 15.70 -3.37
N TYR A 51 -0.43 14.51 -3.78
CA TYR A 51 -0.66 14.02 -5.16
C TYR A 51 -2.15 13.89 -5.50
N TYR A 52 -2.98 13.62 -4.50
CA TYR A 52 -4.43 13.54 -4.67
C TYR A 52 -5.07 14.92 -4.84
N SER A 53 -4.66 15.90 -4.02
CA SER A 53 -5.32 17.20 -3.90
C SER A 53 -4.69 18.31 -4.74
N GLU A 54 -3.41 18.23 -5.08
CA GLU A 54 -2.63 19.28 -5.72
C GLU A 54 -2.02 18.80 -7.05
N GLU A 55 -1.73 19.71 -7.96
CA GLU A 55 -1.01 19.39 -9.21
C GLU A 55 0.39 18.86 -8.90
N PHE A 56 0.88 17.87 -9.65
CA PHE A 56 2.16 17.24 -9.34
C PHE A 56 3.33 18.24 -9.29
N GLY A 57 3.32 19.25 -10.18
CA GLY A 57 4.35 20.28 -10.23
C GLY A 57 4.38 21.21 -9.02
N SER A 58 3.32 21.29 -8.21
CA SER A 58 3.31 22.08 -6.98
C SER A 58 3.82 21.28 -5.76
N VAL A 59 4.03 19.97 -5.90
CA VAL A 59 4.52 19.12 -4.81
C VAL A 59 6.04 19.26 -4.71
N SER A 60 6.50 19.75 -3.57
CA SER A 60 7.92 19.88 -3.23
C SER A 60 8.26 19.17 -1.92
N MET A 61 9.55 18.97 -1.65
CA MET A 61 10.02 18.40 -0.38
C MET A 61 9.58 19.24 0.82
N GLU A 62 9.57 20.56 0.68
CA GLU A 62 9.08 21.50 1.68
C GLU A 62 7.58 21.36 1.90
N ARG A 63 6.81 21.28 0.81
CA ARG A 63 5.35 21.14 0.88
C ARG A 63 4.94 19.84 1.58
N VAL A 64 5.66 18.75 1.31
CA VAL A 64 5.46 17.47 2.00
C VAL A 64 5.85 17.58 3.48
N ALA A 65 6.89 18.34 3.82
CA ALA A 65 7.30 18.57 5.21
C ALA A 65 6.23 19.30 6.02
N GLU A 66 5.67 20.36 5.44
CA GLU A 66 4.55 21.09 6.02
C GLU A 66 3.35 20.17 6.23
N ARG A 67 2.96 19.40 5.22
CA ARG A 67 1.81 18.48 5.32
C ARG A 67 2.03 17.38 6.35
N ALA A 68 3.22 16.80 6.40
CA ALA A 68 3.58 15.77 7.37
C ALA A 68 3.76 16.33 8.80
N MET A 69 3.75 17.65 8.98
CA MET A 69 4.11 18.33 10.23
C MET A 69 5.49 17.90 10.75
N LEU A 70 6.44 17.73 9.83
CA LEU A 70 7.81 17.31 10.14
C LEU A 70 8.80 18.40 9.72
N HIS A 71 9.94 18.44 10.42
CA HIS A 71 11.01 19.35 10.06
C HIS A 71 11.59 18.98 8.68
N LYS A 72 11.90 19.99 7.86
CA LYS A 72 12.50 19.83 6.51
C LYS A 72 13.64 18.81 6.49
N MET A 73 14.59 18.93 7.42
CA MET A 73 15.76 18.04 7.52
C MET A 73 15.40 16.57 7.75
N THR A 74 14.25 16.27 8.35
CA THR A 74 13.78 14.89 8.52
C THR A 74 13.43 14.27 7.18
N ILE A 75 12.74 14.99 6.30
CA ILE A 75 12.38 14.51 4.96
C ILE A 75 13.60 14.29 4.08
N TYR A 76 14.52 15.26 4.03
CA TYR A 76 15.75 15.11 3.24
C TYR A 76 16.61 13.95 3.75
N ARG A 77 16.66 13.71 5.07
CA ARG A 77 17.36 12.54 5.62
C ARG A 77 16.68 11.21 5.27
N THR A 78 15.35 11.19 5.09
CA THR A 78 14.60 9.96 4.79
C THR A 78 14.58 9.61 3.30
N PHE A 79 14.54 10.60 2.41
CA PHE A 79 14.36 10.38 0.97
C PHE A 79 15.41 11.03 0.08
N GLY A 80 16.29 11.91 0.57
CA GLY A 80 17.36 12.52 -0.23
C GLY A 80 16.89 13.55 -1.27
N SER A 81 15.96 13.16 -2.16
CA SER A 81 15.43 13.94 -3.27
C SER A 81 13.90 13.77 -3.42
N LEU A 82 13.29 14.64 -4.23
CA LEU A 82 11.88 14.51 -4.59
C LEU A 82 11.64 13.25 -5.43
N ASP A 83 12.54 12.93 -6.36
CA ASP A 83 12.40 11.76 -7.25
C ASP A 83 12.38 10.44 -6.45
N GLU A 84 13.28 10.32 -5.47
CA GLU A 84 13.30 9.18 -4.54
C GLU A 84 12.04 9.10 -3.69
N LEU A 85 11.50 10.24 -3.25
CA LEU A 85 10.21 10.32 -2.55
C LEU A 85 9.08 9.85 -3.47
N VAL A 86 9.01 10.34 -4.71
CA VAL A 86 7.97 9.96 -5.67
C VAL A 86 8.01 8.47 -5.97
N GLN A 87 9.20 7.91 -6.23
CA GLN A 87 9.35 6.47 -6.45
C GLN A 87 8.88 5.66 -5.25
N ALA A 88 9.26 6.07 -4.04
CA ALA A 88 8.82 5.40 -2.83
C ALA A 88 7.31 5.55 -2.57
N SER A 89 6.72 6.70 -2.91
CA SER A 89 5.28 6.93 -2.84
C SER A 89 4.52 6.00 -3.79
N ILE A 90 4.99 5.78 -5.02
CA ILE A 90 4.34 4.85 -5.95
C ILE A 90 4.32 3.44 -5.37
N VAL A 91 5.46 2.94 -4.90
CA VAL A 91 5.55 1.61 -4.27
C VAL A 91 4.62 1.52 -3.05
N PHE A 92 4.57 2.57 -2.23
CA PHE A 92 3.69 2.63 -1.07
C PHE A 92 2.21 2.60 -1.45
N ILE A 93 1.81 3.36 -2.47
CA ILE A 93 0.43 3.39 -2.97
C ILE A 93 0.03 2.03 -3.56
N CYS A 94 0.89 1.43 -4.40
CA CYS A 94 0.66 0.09 -4.95
C CYS A 94 0.48 -0.97 -3.86
N ALA A 95 1.27 -0.90 -2.79
CA ALA A 95 1.15 -1.79 -1.64
C ALA A 95 -0.17 -1.59 -0.87
N ARG A 96 -0.63 -0.34 -0.71
CA ARG A 96 -1.93 -0.02 -0.08
C ARG A 96 -3.11 -0.55 -0.89
N GLU A 97 -3.10 -0.34 -2.19
CA GLU A 97 -4.14 -0.87 -3.08
C GLU A 97 -4.18 -2.40 -3.00
N ARG A 98 -3.01 -3.07 -3.08
CA ARG A 98 -2.95 -4.54 -2.94
C ARG A 98 -3.49 -5.04 -1.61
N ALA A 99 -3.13 -4.39 -0.50
CA ALA A 99 -3.65 -4.73 0.82
C ALA A 99 -5.16 -4.56 0.90
N ALA A 100 -5.71 -3.53 0.26
CA ALA A 100 -7.15 -3.29 0.23
C ALA A 100 -7.89 -4.33 -0.62
N TRP A 101 -7.33 -4.75 -1.77
CA TRP A 101 -7.89 -5.87 -2.55
C TRP A 101 -7.89 -7.17 -1.73
N GLN A 102 -6.79 -7.47 -1.05
CA GLN A 102 -6.68 -8.65 -0.20
C GLN A 102 -7.68 -8.62 0.95
N GLN A 103 -7.91 -7.45 1.55
CA GLN A 103 -8.91 -7.29 2.60
C GLN A 103 -10.32 -7.52 2.06
N ALA A 104 -10.67 -6.92 0.91
CA ALA A 104 -11.97 -7.08 0.27
C ALA A 104 -12.25 -8.55 -0.07
N VAL A 105 -11.32 -9.21 -0.76
CA VAL A 105 -11.42 -10.63 -1.11
C VAL A 105 -11.48 -11.52 0.15
N GLY A 106 -10.70 -11.19 1.17
CA GLY A 106 -10.67 -11.92 2.44
C GLY A 106 -11.98 -11.90 3.23
N ARG A 107 -12.91 -10.98 2.94
CA ARG A 107 -14.25 -10.95 3.56
C ARG A 107 -15.12 -12.13 3.12
N PHE A 108 -14.85 -12.73 1.96
CA PHE A 108 -15.68 -13.77 1.35
C PHE A 108 -14.86 -14.96 0.85
N PRO A 109 -14.15 -15.70 1.74
CA PRO A 109 -13.17 -16.71 1.33
C PRO A 109 -13.74 -17.85 0.46
N GLU A 110 -15.05 -18.11 0.55
CA GLU A 110 -15.71 -19.25 -0.11
C GLU A 110 -16.51 -18.87 -1.36
N SER A 111 -16.53 -17.60 -1.77
CA SER A 111 -17.33 -17.15 -2.91
C SER A 111 -16.59 -16.16 -3.79
N ALA A 112 -16.06 -16.63 -4.92
CA ALA A 112 -15.38 -15.79 -5.92
C ALA A 112 -16.29 -14.69 -6.47
N VAL A 113 -17.59 -14.95 -6.55
CA VAL A 113 -18.60 -13.98 -7.00
C VAL A 113 -18.71 -12.83 -5.99
N LEU A 114 -18.82 -13.15 -4.70
CA LEU A 114 -18.85 -12.13 -3.65
C LEU A 114 -17.50 -11.42 -3.51
N GLN A 115 -16.37 -12.10 -3.71
CA GLN A 115 -15.04 -11.48 -3.74
C GLN A 115 -14.93 -10.44 -4.86
N LEU A 116 -15.37 -10.78 -6.08
CA LEU A 116 -15.39 -9.84 -7.20
C LEU A 116 -16.28 -8.65 -6.90
N ARG A 117 -17.52 -8.90 -6.44
CA ARG A 117 -18.45 -7.84 -6.04
C ARG A 117 -17.81 -6.91 -5.01
N GLU A 118 -17.16 -7.47 -4.00
CA GLU A 118 -16.60 -6.74 -2.88
C GLU A 118 -15.43 -5.83 -3.29
N LEU A 119 -14.64 -6.19 -4.30
CA LEU A 119 -13.62 -5.29 -4.84
C LEU A 119 -14.22 -3.95 -5.30
N PHE A 120 -15.39 -3.98 -5.95
CA PHE A 120 -16.06 -2.79 -6.46
C PHE A 120 -16.88 -2.06 -5.38
N VAL A 121 -17.48 -2.78 -4.44
CA VAL A 121 -18.16 -2.18 -3.28
C VAL A 121 -17.15 -1.43 -2.39
N ASP A 122 -15.99 -2.04 -2.12
CA ASP A 122 -14.93 -1.40 -1.36
C ASP A 122 -14.37 -0.18 -2.11
N LEU A 123 -14.18 -0.26 -3.44
CA LEU A 123 -13.82 0.90 -4.25
C LEU A 123 -14.88 2.02 -4.16
N SER A 124 -16.16 1.70 -4.21
CA SER A 124 -17.27 2.66 -4.07
C SER A 124 -17.20 3.39 -2.72
N SER A 125 -17.01 2.66 -1.62
CA SER A 125 -16.87 3.27 -0.27
C SER A 125 -15.67 4.21 -0.22
N ARG A 126 -14.51 3.73 -0.67
CA ARG A 126 -13.28 4.52 -0.66
C ARG A 126 -13.38 5.80 -1.50
N VAL A 127 -13.98 5.74 -2.68
CA VAL A 127 -14.18 6.94 -3.52
C VAL A 127 -15.13 7.91 -2.83
N SER A 128 -16.19 7.40 -2.18
CA SER A 128 -17.15 8.21 -1.43
C SER A 128 -16.51 8.92 -0.21
N GLU A 129 -15.51 8.30 0.40
CA GLU A 129 -14.70 8.85 1.49
C GLU A 129 -13.56 9.76 1.00
N GLY A 130 -13.44 9.99 -0.31
CA GLY A 130 -12.35 10.79 -0.90
C GLY A 130 -11.00 10.08 -0.95
N CYS A 131 -10.96 8.77 -0.70
CA CYS A 131 -9.77 7.92 -0.67
C CYS A 131 -9.58 7.12 -1.97
N ASN A 132 -9.34 7.79 -3.10
CA ASN A 132 -9.11 7.12 -4.38
C ASN A 132 -7.62 7.05 -4.74
N HIS A 133 -6.91 6.03 -4.23
CA HIS A 133 -5.48 5.88 -4.50
C HIS A 133 -5.17 5.53 -5.96
N GLY A 134 -6.07 4.84 -6.66
CA GLY A 134 -5.95 4.56 -8.09
C GLY A 134 -5.80 5.85 -8.91
N ARG A 135 -6.53 6.90 -8.52
CA ARG A 135 -6.37 8.25 -9.10
C ARG A 135 -4.97 8.82 -8.87
N CYS A 136 -4.37 8.63 -7.70
CA CYS A 136 -3.00 9.08 -7.44
C CYS A 136 -2.00 8.40 -8.40
N LEU A 137 -2.09 7.08 -8.57
CA LEU A 137 -1.22 6.35 -9.51
C LEU A 137 -1.40 6.84 -10.94
N GLN A 138 -2.64 7.04 -11.39
CA GLN A 138 -2.90 7.54 -12.75
C GLN A 138 -2.37 8.97 -12.97
N ARG A 139 -2.46 9.85 -11.97
CA ARG A 139 -1.88 11.20 -12.05
C ARG A 139 -0.36 11.13 -12.13
N LEU A 140 0.27 10.37 -11.23
CA LEU A 140 1.73 10.18 -11.21
C LEU A 140 2.24 9.58 -12.52
N ALA A 141 1.53 8.59 -13.07
CA ALA A 141 1.89 7.93 -14.33
C ALA A 141 2.09 8.90 -15.51
N ARG A 142 1.37 10.03 -15.53
CA ARG A 142 1.46 11.04 -16.62
C ARG A 142 2.81 11.76 -16.65
N HIS A 143 3.53 11.77 -15.52
CA HIS A 143 4.85 12.41 -15.39
C HIS A 143 6.01 11.47 -15.75
N PHE A 144 5.73 10.19 -15.99
CA PHE A 144 6.73 9.18 -16.33
C PHE A 144 6.40 8.52 -17.67
N PRO A 145 6.58 9.22 -18.82
CA PRO A 145 6.24 8.69 -20.15
C PRO A 145 7.20 7.60 -20.61
N ASP A 146 8.43 7.56 -20.10
CA ASP A 146 9.40 6.51 -20.40
C ASP A 146 8.96 5.17 -19.81
N ALA A 147 8.73 4.19 -20.68
CA ALA A 147 8.32 2.83 -20.33
C ALA A 147 9.35 2.10 -19.44
N THR A 148 10.63 2.48 -19.52
CA THR A 148 11.72 1.85 -18.76
C THR A 148 11.95 2.49 -17.40
N HIS A 149 11.32 3.65 -17.13
CA HIS A 149 11.47 4.34 -15.85
C HIS A 149 10.94 3.46 -14.71
N PRO A 150 11.67 3.32 -13.57
CA PRO A 150 11.26 2.47 -12.45
C PRO A 150 9.83 2.73 -11.94
N ALA A 151 9.41 4.00 -11.89
CA ALA A 151 8.04 4.38 -11.54
C ALA A 151 7.00 3.76 -12.47
N ARG A 152 7.29 3.76 -13.78
CA ARG A 152 6.40 3.24 -14.80
C ARG A 152 6.29 1.72 -14.72
N VAL A 153 7.43 1.05 -14.50
CA VAL A 153 7.49 -0.40 -14.26
C VAL A 153 6.60 -0.79 -13.07
N SER A 154 6.75 -0.13 -11.91
CA SER A 154 5.94 -0.44 -10.72
C SER A 154 4.44 -0.24 -10.93
N ILE A 155 4.03 0.78 -11.69
CA ILE A 155 2.60 1.02 -12.01
C ILE A 155 2.05 -0.06 -12.94
N VAL A 156 2.84 -0.48 -13.94
CA VAL A 156 2.46 -1.54 -14.88
C VAL A 156 2.35 -2.88 -14.16
N GLU A 157 3.31 -3.23 -13.31
CA GLU A 157 3.28 -4.44 -12.49
C GLU A 157 2.05 -4.45 -11.58
N HIS A 158 1.77 -3.33 -10.91
CA HIS A 158 0.60 -3.20 -10.06
C HIS A 158 -0.72 -3.44 -10.81
N ARG A 159 -0.84 -2.87 -12.03
CA ARG A 159 -2.01 -3.09 -12.89
C ARG A 159 -2.12 -4.56 -13.31
N HIS A 160 -1.00 -5.18 -13.67
CA HIS A 160 -0.96 -6.58 -14.06
C HIS A 160 -1.40 -7.51 -12.92
N GLU A 161 -0.94 -7.26 -11.68
CA GLU A 161 -1.35 -8.02 -10.51
C GLU A 161 -2.86 -7.93 -10.26
N PHE A 162 -3.47 -6.76 -10.46
CA PHE A 162 -4.92 -6.61 -10.35
C PHE A 162 -5.66 -7.42 -11.43
N GLN A 163 -5.19 -7.38 -12.67
CA GLN A 163 -5.78 -8.17 -13.76
C GLN A 163 -5.66 -9.67 -13.51
N VAL A 164 -4.52 -10.14 -12.98
CA VAL A 164 -4.32 -11.54 -12.58
C VAL A 164 -5.29 -11.93 -11.46
N LEU A 165 -5.49 -11.07 -10.47
CA LEU A 165 -6.50 -11.29 -9.42
C LEU A 165 -7.90 -11.40 -10.02
N LEU A 166 -8.33 -10.45 -10.85
CA LEU A 166 -9.65 -10.47 -11.49
C LEU A 166 -9.84 -11.74 -12.33
N LEU A 167 -8.83 -12.15 -13.12
CA LEU A 167 -8.89 -13.35 -13.93
C LEU A 167 -9.01 -14.62 -13.08
N THR A 168 -8.24 -14.69 -12.00
CA THR A 168 -8.30 -15.81 -11.05
C THR A 168 -9.72 -15.96 -10.49
N LEU A 169 -10.31 -14.86 -10.01
CA LEU A 169 -11.67 -14.87 -9.48
C LEU A 169 -12.69 -15.19 -10.57
N ALA A 170 -12.58 -14.56 -11.75
CA ALA A 170 -13.48 -14.77 -12.88
C ALA A 170 -13.53 -16.25 -13.30
N THR A 171 -12.39 -16.93 -13.37
CA THR A 171 -12.35 -18.37 -13.71
C THR A 171 -13.02 -19.24 -12.66
N GLN A 172 -12.95 -18.87 -11.38
CA GLN A 172 -13.61 -19.58 -10.28
C GLN A 172 -15.13 -19.39 -10.26
N THR A 173 -15.65 -18.32 -10.88
CA THR A 173 -17.10 -18.10 -10.98
C THR A 173 -17.78 -18.99 -12.02
N GLY A 174 -17.03 -19.66 -12.92
CA GLY A 174 -17.61 -20.39 -14.04
C GLY A 174 -18.09 -19.49 -15.19
N SER A 175 -17.59 -18.25 -15.27
CA SER A 175 -17.90 -17.33 -16.37
C SER A 175 -17.61 -17.95 -17.74
N ARG A 176 -18.53 -17.75 -18.70
CA ARG A 176 -18.41 -18.30 -20.06
C ARG A 176 -17.35 -17.59 -20.92
N ALA A 177 -17.00 -16.37 -20.55
CA ALA A 177 -15.98 -15.56 -21.22
C ALA A 177 -15.13 -14.80 -20.18
N PRO A 178 -14.24 -15.49 -19.46
CA PRO A 178 -13.48 -14.88 -18.35
C PRO A 178 -12.64 -13.68 -18.78
N THR A 179 -12.05 -13.71 -19.97
CA THR A 179 -11.21 -12.62 -20.49
C THR A 179 -12.03 -11.37 -20.77
N ASP A 180 -13.13 -11.48 -21.51
CA ASP A 180 -14.03 -10.35 -21.81
C ASP A 180 -14.61 -9.74 -20.53
N PHE A 181 -14.91 -10.60 -19.55
CA PHE A 181 -15.36 -10.17 -18.24
C PHE A 181 -14.27 -9.36 -17.50
N VAL A 182 -13.03 -9.84 -17.47
CA VAL A 182 -11.89 -9.13 -16.87
C VAL A 182 -11.63 -7.79 -17.56
N ASP A 183 -11.72 -7.72 -18.88
CA ASP A 183 -11.55 -6.48 -19.63
C ASP A 183 -12.64 -5.47 -19.28
N THR A 184 -13.90 -5.93 -19.19
CA THR A 184 -15.03 -5.11 -18.74
C THR A 184 -14.83 -4.58 -17.32
N MET A 185 -14.41 -5.45 -16.39
CA MET A 185 -14.12 -5.09 -15.00
C MET A 185 -12.96 -4.09 -14.90
N THR A 186 -11.90 -4.30 -15.69
CA THR A 186 -10.74 -3.41 -15.73
C THR A 186 -11.14 -2.02 -16.25
N LEU A 187 -11.95 -1.96 -17.32
CA LEU A 187 -12.44 -0.70 -17.87
C LEU A 187 -13.30 0.06 -16.86
N LEU A 188 -14.16 -0.65 -16.13
CA LEU A 188 -14.98 -0.07 -15.07
C LEU A 188 -14.11 0.49 -13.93
N TRP A 189 -13.14 -0.29 -13.46
CA TRP A 189 -12.19 0.12 -12.41
C TRP A 189 -11.40 1.36 -12.82
N ASP A 190 -10.82 1.33 -14.03
CA ASP A 190 -10.06 2.45 -14.58
C ASP A 190 -10.92 3.71 -14.75
N GLY A 191 -12.17 3.57 -15.17
CA GLY A 191 -13.11 4.69 -15.32
C GLY A 191 -13.40 5.38 -13.99
N VAL A 192 -13.61 4.60 -12.92
CA VAL A 192 -13.80 5.13 -11.56
C VAL A 192 -12.52 5.78 -11.04
N ALA A 193 -11.36 5.17 -11.29
CA ALA A 193 -10.06 5.72 -10.91
C ALA A 193 -9.70 7.00 -11.69
N ALA A 194 -10.15 7.13 -12.94
CA ALA A 194 -9.85 8.24 -13.84
C ALA A 194 -10.75 9.47 -13.66
N SER A 195 -11.86 9.35 -12.94
CA SER A 195 -12.82 10.44 -12.74
C SER A 195 -12.10 11.75 -12.42
N LEU A 196 -12.32 12.76 -13.27
CA LEU A 196 -11.41 13.89 -13.52
C LEU A 196 -11.35 14.93 -12.37
N GLY A 197 -11.74 14.56 -11.16
CA GLY A 197 -11.73 15.47 -10.01
C GLY A 197 -12.95 16.37 -9.91
N VAL A 198 -13.98 16.15 -10.73
CA VAL A 198 -15.32 16.68 -10.46
C VAL A 198 -15.91 15.84 -9.33
N ALA A 199 -15.83 16.36 -8.10
CA ALA A 199 -16.25 15.62 -6.90
C ALA A 199 -17.66 15.03 -7.04
N GLU A 200 -18.59 15.76 -7.63
CA GLU A 200 -19.96 15.31 -7.86
C GLU A 200 -20.06 14.12 -8.84
N GLU A 201 -19.26 14.10 -9.91
CA GLU A 201 -19.23 13.00 -10.87
C GLU A 201 -18.60 11.76 -10.25
N SER A 202 -17.48 11.91 -9.54
CA SER A 202 -16.81 10.81 -8.83
C SER A 202 -17.75 10.16 -7.81
N LEU A 203 -18.50 10.97 -7.05
CA LEU A 203 -19.49 10.50 -6.09
C LEU A 203 -20.66 9.79 -6.77
N ARG A 204 -21.16 10.32 -7.88
CA ARG A 204 -22.22 9.67 -8.66
C ARG A 204 -21.77 8.31 -9.21
N LEU A 205 -20.56 8.23 -9.76
CA LEU A 205 -19.99 6.99 -10.27
C LEU A 205 -19.79 5.97 -9.14
N ALA A 206 -19.28 6.41 -8.00
CA ALA A 206 -19.14 5.57 -6.81
C ALA A 206 -20.50 5.02 -6.36
N TYR A 207 -21.53 5.88 -6.31
CA TYR A 207 -22.88 5.48 -5.88
C TYR A 207 -23.52 4.42 -6.79
N VAL A 208 -23.32 4.52 -8.11
CA VAL A 208 -23.89 3.57 -9.08
C VAL A 208 -23.10 2.26 -9.15
N LEU A 209 -21.86 2.24 -8.65
CA LEU A 209 -20.93 1.14 -8.83
C LEU A 209 -21.44 -0.22 -8.28
N PRO A 210 -22.01 -0.32 -7.06
CA PRO A 210 -22.55 -1.58 -6.54
C PRO A 210 -23.66 -2.17 -7.41
N ASP A 211 -24.62 -1.35 -7.84
CA ASP A 211 -25.71 -1.81 -8.71
C ASP A 211 -25.20 -2.21 -10.11
N LEU A 212 -24.17 -1.54 -10.60
CA LEU A 212 -23.56 -1.85 -11.90
C LEU A 212 -22.80 -3.18 -11.85
N ILE A 213 -21.99 -3.42 -10.80
CA ILE A 213 -21.29 -4.70 -10.67
C ILE A 213 -22.27 -5.86 -10.52
N ASP A 214 -23.37 -5.68 -9.79
CA ASP A 214 -24.41 -6.71 -9.64
C ASP A 214 -25.03 -7.09 -11.00
N ARG A 215 -25.33 -6.09 -11.85
CA ARG A 215 -25.83 -6.35 -13.21
C ARG A 215 -24.80 -7.05 -14.09
N LEU A 216 -23.53 -6.68 -14.01
CA LEU A 216 -22.47 -7.29 -14.80
C LEU A 216 -22.21 -8.74 -14.37
N LEU A 217 -22.18 -9.02 -13.06
CA LEU A 217 -22.03 -10.38 -12.53
C LEU A 217 -23.20 -11.28 -12.98
N SER A 218 -24.45 -10.81 -12.88
CA SER A 218 -25.60 -11.56 -13.39
C SER A 218 -25.48 -11.86 -14.89
N SER A 219 -24.99 -10.92 -15.70
CA SER A 219 -24.83 -11.10 -17.15
C SER A 219 -23.74 -12.10 -17.52
N TYR A 220 -22.60 -12.10 -16.82
CA TYR A 220 -21.42 -12.89 -17.19
C TYR A 220 -21.35 -14.26 -16.51
N VAL A 221 -22.01 -14.43 -15.36
CA VAL A 221 -21.98 -15.66 -14.56
C VAL A 221 -23.33 -16.39 -14.60
N GLY A 222 -24.41 -15.73 -15.02
CA GLY A 222 -25.75 -16.33 -15.08
C GLY A 222 -26.39 -16.51 -13.70
N ILE A 223 -25.96 -15.71 -12.71
CA ILE A 223 -26.43 -15.76 -11.32
C ILE A 223 -27.63 -14.82 -11.13
N GLU A 224 -28.68 -15.30 -10.48
CA GLU A 224 -29.83 -14.49 -10.07
C GLU A 224 -29.45 -13.52 -8.93
N LYS A 225 -30.01 -12.30 -8.94
CA LYS A 225 -29.70 -11.23 -7.96
C LYS A 225 -29.83 -11.64 -6.48
N CYS A 226 -30.58 -12.71 -6.15
CA CYS A 226 -30.72 -13.19 -4.78
C CYS A 226 -29.42 -13.76 -4.19
N GLU A 227 -28.51 -14.27 -5.02
CA GLU A 227 -27.25 -14.87 -4.55
C GLU A 227 -26.14 -13.83 -4.30
N LEU A 228 -26.42 -12.55 -4.59
CA LEU A 228 -25.51 -11.41 -4.39
C LEU A 228 -25.80 -10.63 -3.09
N ARG A 229 -26.73 -11.10 -2.26
CA ARG A 229 -27.17 -10.46 -1.01
C ARG A 229 -26.57 -11.11 0.24
#